data_AF-A0A3D3VVZ2-F1
#
_entry.id   AF-A0A3D3VVZ2-F1
#
_cell.length_a   1.000
_cell.length_b   1.000
_cell.length_c   1.000
_cell.angle_alpha   90.00
_cell.angle_beta   90.00
_cell.angle_gamma   90.00
#
_symmetry.space_group_name_H-M   'P 1'
#
loop_
_entity.id
_entity.type
_entity.pdbx_description
1 polymer ?
#
loop_
_entity_poly.entity_id
_entity_poly.type
_entity_poly.pdbx_seq_one_letter_code
_entity_poly.pdbx_strand_id
1 'polypeptide(L)'
;MLRPASPPRFYIETALHSIEKLKGIDASLLCYAHFGYTKQVRKMLNEAGDQIRLWRKLFGEFLDTKGYTHETQVGMDELLGFVIERDPWLADFSLLPPDVGSREMGFMLSSAAGFLGAVLEERKV
;
A
#
# COMPACT_ATOMS: atom_id res chain seq x y z
N MET A 1 5.49 -0.09 11.01
CA MET A 1 5.35 -0.04 9.54
C MET A 1 4.03 -0.66 9.12
N LEU A 2 3.26 0.03 8.28
CA LEU A 2 2.06 -0.49 7.62
C LEU A 2 2.20 -0.21 6.12
N ARG A 3 2.03 -1.23 5.29
CA ARG A 3 1.99 -1.08 3.82
C ARG A 3 0.86 -1.96 3.28
N PRO A 4 0.23 -1.60 2.15
CA PRO A 4 -0.66 -2.52 1.47
C PRO A 4 0.09 -3.79 1.05
N ALA A 5 -0.46 -4.96 1.36
CA ALA A 5 0.03 -6.23 0.83
C ALA A 5 -0.60 -6.45 -0.55
N SER A 6 -0.08 -5.74 -1.55
CA SER A 6 -0.68 -5.60 -2.88
C SER A 6 0.18 -6.20 -4.01
N PRO A 7 0.48 -7.51 -4.00
CA PRO A 7 1.19 -8.12 -5.12
C PRO A 7 0.37 -8.00 -6.42
N PRO A 8 1.01 -7.94 -7.60
CA PRO A 8 0.29 -7.91 -8.87
C PRO A 8 -0.51 -9.21 -9.10
N ARG A 9 -1.75 -9.17 -9.62
CA ARG A 9 -2.58 -7.98 -9.88
C ARG A 9 -3.31 -7.54 -8.60
N PHE A 10 -3.35 -6.23 -8.37
CA PHE A 10 -4.08 -5.64 -7.25
C PHE A 10 -5.32 -4.88 -7.74
N TYR A 11 -6.39 -4.89 -6.94
CA TYR A 11 -7.67 -4.25 -7.27
C TYR A 11 -8.06 -3.31 -6.13
N ILE A 12 -7.79 -2.02 -6.28
CA ILE A 12 -7.94 -1.00 -5.22
C ILE A 12 -9.38 -0.94 -4.71
N GLU A 13 -10.35 -0.79 -5.60
CA GLU A 13 -11.77 -0.68 -5.21
C GLU A 13 -12.29 -1.97 -4.54
N THR A 14 -11.86 -3.14 -5.01
CA THR A 14 -12.21 -4.43 -4.37
C THR A 14 -11.63 -4.53 -2.96
N ALA A 15 -10.39 -4.09 -2.76
CA ALA A 15 -9.74 -4.08 -1.44
C ALA A 15 -10.45 -3.11 -0.48
N LEU A 16 -10.73 -1.87 -0.92
CA LEU A 16 -11.46 -0.88 -0.13
C LEU A 16 -12.88 -1.35 0.21
N HIS A 17 -13.59 -1.93 -0.76
CA HIS A 17 -14.92 -2.47 -0.53
C HIS A 17 -14.93 -3.64 0.46
N SER A 18 -13.90 -4.52 0.39
CA SER A 18 -13.73 -5.59 1.37
C SER A 18 -13.50 -5.05 2.78
N ILE A 19 -12.70 -3.99 2.92
CA ILE A 19 -12.50 -3.32 4.22
C ILE A 19 -13.81 -2.72 4.74
N GLU A 20 -14.60 -2.06 3.90
CA GLU A 20 -15.89 -1.50 4.31
C GLU A 20 -16.89 -2.59 4.71
N LYS A 21 -16.90 -3.75 4.05
CA LYS A 21 -17.68 -4.91 4.48
C LYS A 21 -17.26 -5.40 5.86
N LEU A 22 -15.95 -5.53 6.12
CA LEU A 22 -15.44 -5.91 7.44
C LEU A 22 -15.80 -4.89 8.52
N LYS A 23 -15.79 -3.60 8.16
CA LYS A 23 -16.27 -2.51 9.00
C LYS A 23 -17.77 -2.62 9.32
N GLY A 24 -18.58 -3.27 8.50
CA GLY A 24 -19.99 -3.52 8.80
C GLY A 24 -20.24 -4.57 9.89
N ILE A 25 -19.22 -5.34 10.29
CA ILE A 25 -19.34 -6.42 11.27
C ILE A 25 -19.05 -5.88 12.68
N ASP A 26 -19.88 -6.23 13.65
CA ASP A 26 -19.63 -5.97 15.08
C ASP A 26 -18.64 -7.00 15.65
N ALA A 27 -17.39 -6.90 15.19
CA ALA A 27 -16.31 -7.79 15.63
C ALA A 27 -15.55 -7.18 16.82
N SER A 28 -15.37 -7.99 17.87
CA SER A 28 -14.57 -7.65 19.06
C SER A 28 -13.09 -8.02 18.91
N LEU A 29 -12.74 -8.79 17.88
CA LEU A 29 -11.41 -9.32 17.64
C LEU A 29 -11.08 -9.35 16.14
N LEU A 30 -9.88 -8.91 15.78
CA LEU A 30 -9.31 -9.08 14.45
C LEU A 30 -8.05 -9.92 14.57
N CYS A 31 -8.05 -11.09 13.94
CA CYS A 31 -6.93 -12.04 13.95
C CYS A 31 -6.19 -11.98 12.61
N TYR A 32 -4.91 -11.66 12.65
CA TYR A 32 -4.01 -11.67 11.50
C TYR A 32 -3.35 -13.02 11.34
N ALA A 33 -3.15 -13.45 10.09
CA ALA A 33 -2.45 -14.70 9.79
C ALA A 33 -1.01 -14.74 10.34
N HIS A 34 -0.35 -13.59 10.50
CA HIS A 34 1.09 -13.52 10.80
C HIS A 34 1.47 -12.60 11.97
N PHE A 35 0.52 -11.96 12.64
CA PHE A 35 0.79 -10.92 13.66
C PHE A 35 -0.08 -11.01 14.92
N GLY A 36 -0.70 -12.17 15.16
CA GLY A 36 -1.59 -12.37 16.31
C GLY A 36 -2.92 -11.66 16.12
N TYR A 37 -3.43 -11.02 17.17
CA TYR A 37 -4.75 -10.39 17.14
C TYR A 37 -4.75 -8.98 17.74
N THR A 38 -5.81 -8.22 17.46
CA THR A 38 -6.10 -6.95 18.12
C THR A 38 -7.58 -6.85 18.52
N LYS A 39 -7.85 -6.10 19.59
CA LYS A 39 -9.21 -5.66 19.96
C LYS A 39 -9.56 -4.29 19.35
N GLN A 40 -8.58 -3.60 18.77
CA GLN A 40 -8.78 -2.30 18.10
C GLN A 40 -9.26 -2.49 16.65
N VAL A 41 -10.30 -3.30 16.45
CA VAL A 41 -10.76 -3.75 15.11
C VAL A 41 -11.06 -2.57 14.20
N ARG A 42 -11.90 -1.63 14.66
CA ARG A 42 -12.31 -0.45 13.90
C ARG A 42 -11.11 0.39 13.47
N LYS A 43 -10.19 0.63 14.41
CA LYS A 43 -8.99 1.43 14.16
C LYS A 43 -8.15 0.79 13.06
N MET A 44 -7.82 -0.49 13.19
CA MET A 44 -6.95 -1.15 12.22
C MET A 44 -7.57 -1.27 10.82
N LEU A 45 -8.88 -1.47 10.73
CA LEU A 45 -9.57 -1.45 9.44
C LEU A 45 -9.57 -0.05 8.80
N ASN A 46 -9.71 1.01 9.60
CA ASN A 46 -9.59 2.38 9.10
C ASN A 46 -8.17 2.65 8.60
N GLU A 47 -7.14 2.36 9.41
CA GLU A 47 -5.73 2.55 9.02
C GLU A 47 -5.39 1.78 7.73
N ALA A 48 -5.86 0.54 7.59
CA ALA A 48 -5.65 -0.23 6.36
C ALA A 48 -6.31 0.42 5.13
N GLY A 49 -7.53 0.93 5.27
CA GLY A 49 -8.24 1.63 4.20
C GLY A 49 -7.58 2.96 3.84
N ASP A 50 -7.20 3.74 4.85
CA ASP A 50 -6.51 5.02 4.70
C ASP A 50 -5.15 4.83 4.03
N GLN A 51 -4.43 3.76 4.35
CA GLN A 51 -3.17 3.42 3.72
C GLN A 51 -3.30 3.12 2.23
N ILE A 52 -4.35 2.39 1.82
CA ILE A 52 -4.64 2.15 0.40
C ILE A 52 -4.97 3.47 -0.31
N ARG A 53 -5.76 4.35 0.31
CA ARG A 53 -6.09 5.66 -0.28
C ARG A 53 -4.87 6.57 -0.40
N LEU A 54 -4.00 6.56 0.61
CA LEU A 54 -2.74 7.30 0.59
C LEU A 54 -1.85 6.84 -0.57
N TRP A 55 -1.64 5.54 -0.72
CA TRP A 55 -0.84 5.00 -1.82
C TRP A 55 -1.46 5.34 -3.18
N ARG A 56 -2.79 5.24 -3.33
CA ARG A 56 -3.49 5.67 -4.56
C ARG A 56 -3.20 7.13 -4.90
N LYS A 57 -3.30 8.01 -3.91
CA LYS A 57 -2.99 9.44 -4.07
C LYS A 57 -1.52 9.64 -4.48
N LEU A 58 -0.58 9.09 -3.72
CA LEU A 58 0.86 9.30 -3.95
C LEU A 58 1.32 8.75 -5.31
N PHE A 59 0.86 7.57 -5.70
CA PHE A 59 1.18 7.00 -7.01
C PHE A 59 0.58 7.86 -8.13
N GLY A 60 -0.64 8.36 -7.94
CA GLY A 60 -1.25 9.28 -8.88
C GLY A 60 -0.45 10.58 -9.04
N GLU A 61 -0.11 11.24 -7.93
CA GLU A 61 0.71 12.46 -7.92
C GLU A 61 2.07 12.25 -8.58
N PHE A 62 2.72 11.12 -8.34
CA PHE A 62 3.98 10.76 -8.98
C PHE A 62 3.83 10.68 -10.50
N LEU A 63 2.82 9.93 -10.97
CA LEU A 63 2.55 9.78 -12.41
C LEU A 63 2.21 11.11 -13.08
N ASP A 64 1.38 11.95 -12.43
CA ASP A 64 0.97 13.26 -12.94
C ASP A 64 2.15 14.22 -13.02
N THR A 65 2.99 14.26 -12.00
CA THR A 65 4.20 15.11 -11.97
C THR A 65 5.19 14.73 -13.07
N LYS A 66 5.26 13.45 -13.43
CA LYS A 66 6.18 12.92 -14.46
C LYS A 66 5.56 12.84 -15.86
N GLY A 67 4.25 12.96 -15.99
CA GLY A 67 3.53 12.74 -17.24
C GLY A 67 3.57 11.29 -17.72
N TYR A 68 3.64 10.32 -16.81
CA TYR A 68 3.72 8.89 -17.15
C TYR A 68 2.33 8.27 -17.29
N THR A 69 2.13 7.52 -18.37
CA THR A 69 0.86 6.86 -18.71
C THR A 69 0.99 5.34 -18.87
N HIS A 70 2.22 4.82 -18.91
CA HIS A 70 2.52 3.40 -19.04
C HIS A 70 3.53 2.94 -17.98
N GLU A 71 3.39 1.70 -17.52
CA GLU A 71 4.27 1.10 -16.50
C GLU A 71 5.75 1.08 -16.92
N THR A 72 6.02 0.92 -18.22
CA THR A 72 7.39 0.87 -18.77
C THR A 72 8.15 2.18 -18.65
N GLN A 73 7.46 3.29 -18.36
CA GLN A 73 8.06 4.60 -18.14
C GLN A 73 8.51 4.80 -16.69
N VAL A 74 8.05 3.95 -15.77
CA VAL A 74 8.18 4.17 -14.33
C VAL A 74 9.42 3.47 -13.78
N GLY A 75 10.37 4.26 -13.27
CA GLY A 75 11.48 3.73 -12.46
C GLY A 75 10.98 3.35 -11.06
N MET A 76 10.98 2.04 -10.74
CA MET A 76 10.44 1.54 -9.47
C MET A 76 11.16 2.10 -8.23
N ASP A 77 12.49 2.27 -8.30
CA ASP A 77 13.26 2.81 -7.18
C ASP A 77 12.91 4.28 -6.91
N GLU A 78 12.68 5.07 -7.97
CA GLU A 78 12.28 6.47 -7.85
C GLU A 78 10.87 6.60 -7.26
N LEU A 79 9.93 5.79 -7.75
CA LEU A 79 8.57 5.73 -7.22
C LEU A 79 8.56 5.32 -5.75
N LEU A 80 9.32 4.28 -5.38
CA LEU A 80 9.43 3.85 -3.99
C LEU A 80 10.07 4.90 -3.10
N GLY A 81 11.13 5.58 -3.56
CA GLY A 81 11.73 6.71 -2.85
C GLY A 81 10.71 7.81 -2.58
N PHE A 82 9.91 8.17 -3.59
CA PHE A 82 8.84 9.17 -3.47
C PHE A 82 7.80 8.78 -2.41
N VAL A 83 7.39 7.51 -2.38
CA VAL A 83 6.39 6.99 -1.43
C VAL A 83 6.96 6.89 -0.01
N ILE A 84 8.17 6.35 0.16
CA ILE A 84 8.82 6.20 1.48
C ILE A 84 9.02 7.57 2.14
N GLU A 85 9.37 8.61 1.37
CA GLU A 85 9.54 9.96 1.89
C GLU A 85 8.22 10.59 2.38
N ARG A 86 7.07 10.20 1.81
CA ARG A 86 5.77 10.85 2.02
C ARG A 86 4.80 10.06 2.88
N ASP A 87 5.05 8.78 3.09
CA ASP A 87 4.20 7.89 3.86
C ASP A 87 4.68 7.82 5.32
N PRO A 88 3.92 8.38 6.30
CA PRO A 88 4.32 8.36 7.70
C PRO A 88 4.51 6.94 8.26
N TRP A 89 3.82 5.93 7.71
CA TRP A 89 3.98 4.55 8.14
C TRP A 89 5.30 3.91 7.70
N LEU A 90 6.03 4.58 6.79
CA LEU A 90 7.33 4.18 6.26
C LEU A 90 8.48 5.07 6.76
N ALA A 91 8.23 6.05 7.64
CA ALA A 91 9.25 7.00 8.10
C ALA A 91 10.50 6.32 8.71
N ASP A 92 10.29 5.21 9.43
CA ASP A 92 11.37 4.45 10.06
C ASP A 92 12.00 3.38 9.14
N PHE A 93 11.62 3.32 7.85
CA PHE A 93 12.09 2.28 6.94
C PHE A 93 13.62 2.28 6.79
N SER A 94 14.24 3.46 6.80
CA SER A 94 15.70 3.63 6.73
C SER A 94 16.44 3.17 7.99
N LEU A 95 15.72 2.98 9.10
CA LEU A 95 16.28 2.53 10.38
C LEU A 95 16.29 0.99 10.52
N LEU A 96 15.76 0.27 9.54
CA LEU A 96 15.75 -1.19 9.57
C LEU A 96 17.18 -1.75 9.53
N PRO A 97 17.47 -2.83 10.28
CA PRO A 97 18.72 -3.57 10.14
C PRO A 97 18.96 -4.00 8.67
N PRO A 98 20.20 -4.05 8.17
CA PRO A 98 20.46 -4.26 6.75
C PRO A 98 19.81 -5.51 6.14
N ASP A 99 19.80 -6.62 6.88
CA ASP A 99 19.17 -7.88 6.46
C ASP A 99 17.64 -7.77 6.42
N VAL A 100 17.04 -7.13 7.41
CA VAL A 100 15.60 -6.86 7.47
C VAL A 100 15.19 -5.88 6.38
N GLY A 101 15.93 -4.78 6.20
CA GLY A 101 15.67 -3.77 5.18
C GLY A 101 15.72 -4.34 3.77
N SER A 102 16.69 -5.21 3.48
CA SER A 102 16.80 -5.88 2.18
C SER A 102 15.57 -6.75 1.89
N ARG A 103 15.09 -7.50 2.89
CA ARG A 103 13.87 -8.32 2.76
C ARG A 103 12.63 -7.45 2.59
N GLU A 104 12.46 -6.42 3.43
CA GLU A 104 11.30 -5.53 3.36
C GLU A 104 11.26 -4.76 2.04
N MET A 105 12.41 -4.38 1.48
CA MET A 105 12.49 -3.76 0.15
C MET A 105 11.93 -4.68 -0.94
N GLY A 106 12.22 -5.98 -0.89
CA GLY A 106 11.64 -6.96 -1.82
C GLY A 106 10.11 -6.97 -1.75
N PHE A 107 9.54 -6.92 -0.55
CA PHE A 107 8.09 -6.84 -0.40
C PHE A 107 7.50 -5.48 -0.80
N MET A 108 8.22 -4.38 -0.58
CA MET A 108 7.84 -3.05 -1.03
C MET A 108 7.77 -2.99 -2.55
N LEU A 109 8.78 -3.50 -3.26
CA LEU A 109 8.80 -3.59 -4.72
C LEU A 109 7.61 -4.39 -5.26
N SER A 110 7.34 -5.57 -4.68
CA SER A 110 6.18 -6.37 -5.08
C SER A 110 4.86 -5.63 -4.85
N SER A 111 4.71 -4.98 -3.69
CA SER A 111 3.50 -4.22 -3.35
C SER A 111 3.31 -3.02 -4.29
N ALA A 112 4.37 -2.27 -4.56
CA ALA A 112 4.36 -1.12 -5.45
C ALA A 112 4.08 -1.52 -6.90
N ALA A 113 4.62 -2.63 -7.39
CA ALA A 113 4.32 -3.12 -8.73
C ALA A 113 2.81 -3.42 -8.91
N GLY A 114 2.18 -4.08 -7.93
CA GLY A 114 0.75 -4.37 -8.02
C GLY A 114 -0.10 -3.11 -7.92
N PHE A 115 0.31 -2.18 -7.04
CA PHE A 115 -0.37 -0.90 -6.85
C PHE A 115 -0.26 0.01 -8.08
N LEU A 116 0.93 0.10 -8.70
CA LEU A 116 1.17 0.85 -9.93
C LEU A 116 0.28 0.36 -11.07
N GLY A 117 0.23 -0.96 -11.28
CA GLY A 117 -0.65 -1.57 -12.27
C GLY A 117 -2.12 -1.21 -12.03
N ALA A 118 -2.56 -1.22 -10.77
CA ALA A 118 -3.93 -0.86 -10.41
C ALA A 118 -4.26 0.61 -10.70
N VAL A 119 -3.38 1.55 -10.31
CA VAL A 119 -3.58 3.00 -10.53
C VAL A 119 -3.58 3.33 -12.02
N LEU A 120 -2.67 2.74 -12.81
CA LEU A 120 -2.64 2.93 -14.26
C LEU A 120 -3.90 2.38 -14.93
N GLU A 121 -4.43 1.25 -14.45
CA GLU A 121 -5.68 0.68 -14.99
C GLU A 121 -6.88 1.57 -14.70
N GLU A 122 -7.01 2.12 -13.49
CA GLU A 122 -8.08 3.07 -13.14
C GLU A 122 -8.05 4.35 -13.98
N ARG A 123 -6.86 4.76 -14.46
CA ARG A 123 -6.66 5.97 -15.29
C ARG A 123 -6.97 5.78 -16.77
N LYS A 124 -7.12 4.54 -17.24
CA LYS A 124 -7.55 4.25 -18.63
C LYS A 124 -9.06 4.42 -18.83
N VAL A 125 -9.81 4.52 -17.74
CA VAL A 125 -11.27 4.63 -17.70
C VAL A 125 -11.70 6.10 -17.82
#